data_AF-I1WXR2-F1
#
_entry.id   AF-I1WXR2-F1
#
_cell.length_a   1.000
_cell.length_b   1.000
_cell.length_c   1.000
_cell.angle_alpha   90.00
_cell.angle_beta   90.00
_cell.angle_gamma   90.00
#
_symmetry.space_group_name_H-M   'P 1'
#
loop_
_entity.id
_entity.type
_entity.pdbx_description
1 polymer ?
#
loop_
_entity_poly.entity_id
_entity_poly.type
_entity_poly.pdbx_seq_one_letter_code
_entity_poly.pdbx_strand_id
1 'polypeptide(L)'
;SQFELLFQCKYTASAVATVEAEVVSLDNPIRPVAALGPVNIQLRLANGYCQTKGCNEGDQAYTSFCTEFPVSKVLKDSVYVEVQLMGMTDPSLVLRLDRCWITASPNPHTFPQWDILRNGCPNRDDRYTSSLVPITASSSLDYPTHYRRFVFKMFTFVDTSTYSPLKQEIYIHCSTC
;
A
#
# COMPACT_ATOMS: atom_id res chain seq x y z
N SER A 1 32.61 24.03 16.72
CA SER A 1 33.76 23.24 16.23
C SER A 1 33.28 22.45 15.04
N GLN A 2 33.75 22.77 13.83
CA GLN A 2 33.30 22.14 12.60
C GLN A 2 34.45 21.32 12.03
N PHE A 3 34.20 20.04 11.74
CA PHE A 3 35.17 19.15 11.12
C PHE A 3 34.67 18.78 9.74
N GLU A 4 35.52 18.96 8.73
CA GLU A 4 35.31 18.44 7.38
C GLU A 4 36.06 17.13 7.22
N LEU A 5 35.36 16.10 6.76
CA LEU A 5 35.91 14.80 6.43
C LEU A 5 35.76 14.56 4.93
N LEU A 6 36.89 14.36 4.26
CA LEU A 6 36.99 14.00 2.86
C LEU A 6 37.42 12.54 2.75
N PHE A 7 36.62 11.76 2.02
CA PHE A 7 36.93 10.36 1.70
C PHE A 7 37.20 10.25 0.20
N GLN A 8 38.29 9.57 -0.16
CA GLN A 8 38.65 9.29 -1.54
C GLN A 8 38.95 7.80 -1.69
N CYS A 9 38.21 7.12 -2.56
CA CYS A 9 38.55 5.77 -3.02
C CYS A 9 39.10 5.85 -4.45
N LYS A 10 40.21 5.15 -4.70
CA LYS A 10 40.84 5.07 -6.00
C LYS A 10 40.77 3.63 -6.48
N TYR A 11 40.07 3.39 -7.58
CA TYR A 11 39.94 2.08 -8.20
C TYR A 11 40.77 2.03 -9.48
N THR A 12 41.63 1.02 -9.61
CA THR A 12 42.24 0.65 -10.88
C THR A 12 41.28 -0.23 -11.65
N ALA A 13 40.65 0.31 -12.69
CA ALA A 13 39.84 -0.46 -13.62
C ALA A 13 40.76 -1.24 -14.56
N SER A 14 41.09 -2.49 -14.19
CA SER A 14 41.73 -3.42 -15.11
C SER A 14 41.23 -4.84 -14.87
N ALA A 15 39.97 -5.08 -15.21
CA ALA A 15 39.47 -6.42 -15.50
C ALA A 15 38.27 -6.28 -16.45
N VAL A 16 38.51 -6.48 -17.74
CA VAL A 16 37.43 -6.85 -18.66
C VAL A 16 37.20 -8.34 -18.41
N ALA A 17 36.17 -8.67 -17.66
CA ALA A 17 35.70 -10.05 -17.56
C ALA A 17 34.81 -10.31 -18.78
N THR A 18 35.30 -11.07 -19.75
CA THR A 18 34.46 -11.58 -20.85
C THR A 18 33.57 -12.68 -20.29
N VAL A 19 32.26 -12.45 -20.30
CA VAL A 19 31.26 -13.46 -19.94
C VAL A 19 30.96 -14.27 -21.21
N GLU A 20 31.43 -15.51 -21.27
CA GLU A 20 30.95 -16.48 -22.25
C GLU A 20 29.60 -17.01 -21.76
N ALA A 21 28.52 -16.55 -22.40
CA ALA A 21 27.19 -17.07 -22.17
C ALA A 21 26.88 -18.15 -23.21
N GLU A 22 26.87 -19.41 -22.79
CA GLU A 22 26.40 -20.50 -23.63
C GLU A 22 24.87 -20.53 -23.58
N VAL A 23 24.22 -20.09 -24.66
CA VAL A 23 22.76 -20.09 -24.77
C VAL A 23 22.30 -21.49 -25.17
N VAL A 24 22.09 -22.35 -24.17
CA VAL A 24 21.42 -23.64 -24.39
C VAL A 24 19.97 -23.35 -24.74
N SER A 25 19.64 -23.50 -26.02
CA SER A 25 18.27 -23.39 -26.50
C SER A 25 17.54 -24.68 -26.10
N LEU A 26 16.64 -24.61 -25.11
CA LEU A 26 15.75 -25.73 -24.84
C LEU A 26 14.82 -25.88 -26.07
N ASP A 27 14.94 -26.99 -26.78
CA ASP A 27 14.02 -27.40 -27.85
C ASP A 27 12.63 -27.69 -27.25
N ASN A 28 11.91 -26.62 -26.91
CA ASN A 28 10.46 -26.43 -26.80
C ASN A 28 10.20 -25.34 -25.74
N PRO A 29 10.08 -24.05 -26.10
CA PRO A 29 9.70 -23.04 -25.13
C PRO A 29 8.31 -23.40 -24.60
N ILE A 30 8.18 -23.62 -23.29
CA ILE A 30 6.87 -23.71 -22.63
C ILE A 30 6.12 -22.44 -23.04
N ARG A 31 5.10 -22.58 -23.90
CA ARG A 31 4.30 -21.43 -24.31
C ARG A 31 3.73 -20.80 -23.04
N PRO A 32 3.97 -19.50 -22.77
CA PRO A 32 3.31 -18.83 -21.67
C PRO A 32 1.81 -18.94 -21.91
N VAL A 33 1.13 -19.67 -21.04
CA VAL A 33 -0.33 -19.80 -21.08
C VAL A 33 -0.87 -18.49 -20.50
N ALA A 34 -1.15 -17.53 -21.37
CA ALA A 34 -1.89 -16.34 -20.99
C ALA A 34 -3.39 -16.69 -20.98
N ALA A 35 -3.98 -16.79 -19.78
CA ALA A 35 -5.42 -16.91 -19.61
C ALA A 35 -5.98 -15.56 -19.15
N LEU A 36 -6.99 -15.05 -19.85
CA LEU A 36 -7.76 -13.89 -19.40
C LEU A 36 -8.66 -14.37 -18.26
N GLY A 37 -8.34 -13.97 -17.03
CA GLY A 37 -9.12 -14.27 -15.83
C GLY A 37 -9.46 -13.01 -15.05
N PRO A 38 -10.62 -12.94 -14.37
CA PRO A 38 -10.96 -11.81 -13.53
C PRO A 38 -10.00 -11.73 -12.33
N VAL A 39 -9.34 -10.58 -12.17
CA VAL A 39 -8.52 -10.29 -11.00
C VAL A 39 -9.44 -9.86 -9.86
N ASN A 40 -9.50 -10.64 -8.79
CA ASN A 40 -10.26 -10.29 -7.60
C ASN A 40 -9.38 -9.49 -6.64
N ILE A 41 -9.84 -8.30 -6.25
CA ILE A 41 -9.14 -7.43 -5.29
C ILE A 41 -9.99 -7.32 -4.03
N GLN A 42 -9.37 -7.40 -2.87
CA GLN A 42 -10.02 -7.22 -1.59
C GLN A 42 -9.37 -6.09 -0.80
N LEU A 43 -10.19 -5.21 -0.23
CA LEU A 43 -9.79 -4.20 0.75
C LEU A 43 -10.24 -4.65 2.15
N ARG A 44 -9.33 -4.57 3.13
CA ARG A 44 -9.60 -4.92 4.54
C ARG A 44 -9.07 -3.84 5.48
N LEU A 45 -9.75 -3.66 6.60
CA LEU A 45 -9.30 -2.80 7.69
C LEU A 45 -8.62 -3.66 8.76
N ALA A 46 -7.43 -3.24 9.16
CA ALA A 46 -6.67 -3.92 10.20
C ALA A 46 -6.95 -3.33 11.59
N ASN A 47 -6.91 -4.16 12.62
CA ASN A 47 -7.23 -3.73 13.98
C ASN A 47 -6.19 -2.75 14.55
N GLY A 48 -4.96 -2.77 14.05
CA GLY A 48 -3.97 -1.71 14.31
C GLY A 48 -3.30 -1.71 15.68
N TYR A 49 -3.78 -2.52 16.62
CA TYR A 49 -3.40 -2.40 18.02
C TYR A 49 -2.21 -3.29 18.37
N CYS A 50 -1.13 -2.66 18.86
CA CYS A 50 -0.01 -3.35 19.49
C CYS A 50 0.14 -2.89 20.95
N GLN A 51 0.12 -3.83 21.90
CA GLN A 51 0.27 -3.55 23.34
C GLN A 51 1.72 -3.65 23.86
N THR A 52 2.66 -4.13 23.05
CA THR A 52 4.02 -4.43 23.54
C THR A 52 4.95 -3.23 23.39
N LYS A 53 5.67 -2.88 24.48
CA LYS A 53 6.70 -1.83 24.43
C LYS A 53 7.79 -2.24 23.41
N GLY A 54 8.01 -1.39 22.40
CA GLY A 54 9.03 -1.60 21.37
C GLY A 54 8.57 -2.33 20.11
N CYS A 55 7.26 -2.52 19.91
CA CYS A 55 6.77 -3.08 18.65
C CYS A 55 6.75 -2.06 17.51
N ASN A 56 7.03 -2.55 16.30
CA ASN A 56 6.76 -1.81 15.08
C ASN A 56 5.26 -1.86 14.81
N GLU A 57 4.54 -0.79 15.19
CA GLU A 57 3.09 -0.67 14.98
C GLU A 57 2.69 -0.97 13.53
N GLY A 58 3.49 -0.51 12.56
CA GLY A 58 3.24 -0.72 11.14
C GLY A 58 3.16 -2.19 10.71
N ASP A 59 3.95 -3.10 11.29
CA ASP A 59 3.91 -4.51 10.90
C ASP A 59 2.86 -5.30 11.69
N GLN A 60 2.78 -5.04 13.01
CA GLN A 60 1.84 -5.76 13.87
C GLN A 60 0.38 -5.34 13.67
N ALA A 61 0.15 -4.12 13.19
CA ALA A 61 -1.18 -3.60 12.88
C ALA A 61 -1.98 -4.51 11.94
N TYR A 62 -1.31 -5.21 11.01
CA TYR A 62 -1.90 -6.02 9.93
C TYR A 62 -1.92 -7.53 10.23
N THR A 63 -1.87 -7.91 11.51
CA THR A 63 -1.96 -9.31 11.95
C THR A 63 -3.39 -9.78 12.15
N SER A 64 -4.33 -8.85 12.36
CA SER A 64 -5.75 -9.14 12.50
C SER A 64 -6.62 -8.07 11.83
N PHE A 65 -7.77 -8.49 11.31
CA PHE A 65 -8.64 -7.64 10.49
C PHE A 65 -10.05 -7.55 11.08
N CYS A 66 -10.73 -6.42 10.83
CA CYS A 66 -12.11 -6.22 11.22
C CYS A 66 -13.03 -7.06 10.33
N THR A 67 -13.99 -7.77 10.94
CA THR A 67 -14.99 -8.60 10.26
C THR A 67 -16.40 -8.02 10.31
N GLU A 68 -16.64 -7.10 11.24
CA GLU A 68 -17.94 -6.45 11.46
C GLU A 68 -17.87 -5.00 10.97
N PHE A 69 -18.89 -4.59 10.21
CA PHE A 69 -18.99 -3.26 9.61
C PHE A 69 -20.37 -2.65 9.89
N PRO A 70 -20.47 -1.31 10.04
CA PRO A 70 -19.39 -0.31 9.94
C PRO A 70 -18.43 -0.32 11.15
N VAL A 71 -17.18 0.11 10.93
CA VAL A 71 -16.15 0.18 11.99
C VAL A 71 -16.13 1.57 12.60
N SER A 72 -16.36 1.66 13.91
CA SER A 72 -16.27 2.92 14.66
C SER A 72 -14.82 3.32 14.91
N LYS A 73 -14.46 4.55 14.55
CA LYS A 73 -13.14 5.16 14.78
C LYS A 73 -13.28 6.58 15.32
N VAL A 74 -12.41 6.97 16.25
CA VAL A 74 -12.36 8.35 16.74
C VAL A 74 -11.60 9.20 15.72
N LEU A 75 -11.94 10.49 15.60
CA LEU A 75 -11.20 11.42 14.74
C LEU A 75 -9.72 11.42 15.13
N LYS A 76 -8.84 11.45 14.13
CA LYS A 76 -7.37 11.36 14.24
C LYS A 76 -6.82 9.99 14.67
N ASP A 77 -7.65 8.99 14.93
CA ASP A 77 -7.13 7.63 15.10
C ASP A 77 -6.55 7.11 13.79
N SER A 78 -5.53 6.25 13.89
CA SER A 78 -4.98 5.58 12.72
C SER A 78 -5.97 4.55 12.17
N VAL A 79 -6.21 4.61 10.86
CA VAL A 79 -6.95 3.61 10.11
C VAL A 79 -5.97 2.86 9.21
N TYR A 80 -5.76 1.59 9.52
CA TYR A 80 -4.83 0.71 8.80
C TYR A 80 -5.58 -0.04 7.71
N VAL A 81 -5.15 0.13 6.46
CA VAL A 81 -5.82 -0.43 5.28
C VAL A 81 -4.87 -1.36 4.54
N GLU A 82 -5.36 -2.55 4.24
CA GLU A 82 -4.68 -3.51 3.37
C GLU A 82 -5.52 -3.76 2.13
N VAL A 83 -4.87 -3.74 0.98
CA VAL A 83 -5.44 -4.18 -0.30
C VAL A 83 -4.64 -5.38 -0.78
N GLN A 84 -5.33 -6.44 -1.19
CA GLN A 84 -4.71 -7.69 -1.63
C GLN A 84 -5.34 -8.23 -2.91
N LEU A 85 -4.53 -8.89 -3.74
CA LEU A 85 -4.99 -9.75 -4.82
C LEU A 85 -5.46 -11.09 -4.25
N MET A 86 -6.62 -11.56 -4.71
CA MET A 86 -7.25 -12.80 -4.25
C MET A 86 -7.10 -13.90 -5.29
N GLY A 87 -6.69 -15.09 -4.85
CA GLY A 87 -6.64 -16.29 -5.70
C GLY A 87 -5.52 -16.29 -6.74
N MET A 88 -4.54 -15.41 -6.60
CA MET A 88 -3.37 -15.35 -7.47
C MET A 88 -2.20 -16.12 -6.85
N THR A 89 -1.49 -16.88 -7.67
CA THR A 89 -0.32 -17.67 -7.26
C THR A 89 0.93 -17.35 -8.09
N ASP A 90 0.83 -16.40 -9.01
CA ASP A 90 1.97 -15.97 -9.81
C ASP A 90 2.82 -14.94 -9.04
N PRO A 91 4.07 -15.27 -8.66
CA PRO A 91 4.94 -14.37 -7.92
C PRO A 91 5.40 -13.15 -8.72
N SER A 92 5.27 -13.16 -10.05
CA SER A 92 5.61 -12.02 -10.90
C SER A 92 4.54 -10.92 -10.88
N LEU A 93 3.32 -11.24 -10.41
CA LEU A 93 2.26 -10.26 -10.25
C LEU A 93 2.59 -9.29 -9.12
N VAL A 94 2.33 -8.01 -9.37
CA VAL A 94 2.54 -6.93 -8.42
C VAL A 94 1.28 -6.09 -8.34
N LEU A 95 0.70 -5.97 -7.15
CA LEU A 95 -0.40 -5.06 -6.91
C LEU A 95 0.10 -3.61 -6.93
N ARG A 96 -0.48 -2.78 -7.81
CA ARG A 96 -0.26 -1.33 -7.83
C ARG A 96 -1.58 -0.61 -7.57
N LEU A 97 -1.58 0.22 -6.52
CA LEU A 97 -2.66 1.14 -6.24
C LEU A 97 -2.39 2.43 -7.01
N ASP A 98 -3.37 2.90 -7.77
CA ASP A 98 -3.27 4.17 -8.48
C ASP A 98 -3.84 5.29 -7.62
N ARG A 99 -5.16 5.26 -7.38
CA ARG A 99 -5.85 6.23 -6.54
C ARG A 99 -6.61 5.54 -5.42
N CYS A 100 -6.47 6.02 -4.19
CA CYS A 100 -7.35 5.66 -3.07
C CYS A 100 -7.96 6.93 -2.49
N TRP A 101 -9.28 6.96 -2.32
CA TRP A 101 -10.01 8.14 -1.91
C TRP A 101 -11.18 7.81 -1.01
N ILE A 102 -11.68 8.83 -0.32
CA ILE A 102 -12.80 8.75 0.60
C ILE A 102 -13.97 9.58 0.09
N THR A 103 -15.19 9.09 0.32
CA THR A 103 -16.46 9.79 0.01
C THR A 103 -17.44 9.71 1.18
N ALA A 104 -18.46 10.56 1.19
CA ALA A 104 -19.56 10.55 2.17
C ALA A 104 -20.73 9.63 1.76
N SER A 105 -20.54 8.75 0.77
CA SER A 105 -21.57 7.82 0.30
C SER A 105 -20.95 6.53 -0.23
N PRO A 106 -21.72 5.43 -0.31
CA PRO A 106 -21.23 4.19 -0.94
C PRO A 106 -20.85 4.35 -2.42
N ASN A 107 -21.38 5.34 -3.13
CA ASN A 107 -21.05 5.57 -4.54
C ASN A 107 -19.68 6.28 -4.66
N PRO A 108 -18.69 5.66 -5.34
CA PRO A 108 -17.33 6.22 -5.47
C PRO A 108 -17.25 7.54 -6.25
N HIS A 109 -18.28 7.87 -7.03
CA HIS A 109 -18.28 9.04 -7.92
C HIS A 109 -18.94 10.29 -7.30
N THR A 110 -19.43 10.21 -6.07
CA THR A 110 -20.04 11.36 -5.40
C THR A 110 -19.00 12.31 -4.82
N PHE A 111 -19.44 13.54 -4.56
CA PHE A 111 -18.67 14.55 -3.84
C PHE A 111 -19.21 14.72 -2.41
N PRO A 112 -18.38 15.13 -1.44
CA PRO A 112 -16.94 15.44 -1.59
C PRO A 112 -16.06 14.19 -1.74
N GLN A 113 -14.89 14.37 -2.36
CA GLN A 113 -13.84 13.35 -2.48
C GLN A 113 -12.57 13.82 -1.79
N TRP A 114 -11.93 12.94 -1.03
CA TRP A 114 -10.63 13.19 -0.43
C TRP A 114 -9.62 12.12 -0.85
N ASP A 115 -8.58 12.52 -1.57
CA ASP A 115 -7.55 11.60 -2.01
C ASP A 115 -6.58 11.29 -0.85
N ILE A 116 -6.47 10.01 -0.50
CA ILE A 116 -5.45 9.48 0.41
C ILE A 116 -4.18 9.19 -0.39
N LEU A 117 -4.32 8.44 -1.48
CA LEU A 117 -3.24 8.09 -2.40
C LEU A 117 -3.58 8.60 -3.80
N ARG A 118 -2.57 9.15 -4.49
CA ARG A 118 -2.63 9.55 -5.90
C ARG A 118 -1.37 9.06 -6.60
N ASN A 119 -1.54 8.38 -7.74
CA ASN A 119 -0.48 7.71 -8.49
C ASN A 119 0.38 6.78 -7.59
N GLY A 120 -0.27 6.10 -6.64
CA GLY A 120 0.37 5.21 -5.67
C GLY A 120 1.17 5.90 -4.56
N CYS A 121 1.18 7.24 -4.48
CA CYS A 121 1.87 8.00 -3.43
C CYS A 121 0.88 8.69 -2.48
N PRO A 122 1.24 8.89 -1.19
CA PRO A 122 0.46 9.71 -0.28
C PRO A 122 0.21 11.11 -0.83
N ASN A 123 -1.03 11.59 -0.69
CA ASN A 123 -1.41 12.91 -1.14
C ASN A 123 -0.66 14.00 -0.34
N ARG A 124 0.06 14.87 -1.05
CA ARG A 124 0.89 15.92 -0.42
C ARG A 124 0.06 17.05 0.19
N ASP A 125 -1.15 17.25 -0.31
CA ASP A 125 -2.06 18.27 0.18
C ASP A 125 -2.83 17.78 1.43
N ASP A 126 -2.60 16.53 1.84
CA ASP A 126 -3.30 15.91 2.94
C ASP A 126 -2.78 16.40 4.30
N ARG A 127 -3.56 17.27 4.96
CA ARG A 127 -3.30 17.67 6.35
C ARG A 127 -3.54 16.51 7.34
N TYR A 128 -4.18 15.44 6.90
CA TYR A 128 -4.41 14.22 7.66
C TYR A 128 -3.34 13.20 7.26
N THR A 129 -2.21 13.18 7.96
CA THR A 129 -1.02 12.40 7.58
C THR A 129 -1.35 10.96 7.16
N SER A 130 -1.21 10.68 5.87
CA SER A 130 -1.25 9.34 5.29
C SER A 130 0.15 8.86 4.94
N SER A 131 0.39 7.56 5.04
CA SER A 131 1.68 6.96 4.69
C SER A 131 1.52 5.54 4.15
N LEU A 132 2.43 5.17 3.26
CA LEU A 132 2.56 3.79 2.81
C LEU A 132 3.24 2.98 3.92
N VAL A 133 2.75 1.78 4.16
CA VAL A 133 3.40 0.83 5.06
C VAL A 133 4.12 -0.21 4.20
N PRO A 134 5.45 -0.35 4.31
CA PRO A 134 6.19 -1.33 3.55
C PRO A 134 5.77 -2.74 3.95
N ILE A 135 5.76 -3.65 2.98
CA ILE A 135 5.61 -5.08 3.27
C ILE A 135 7.02 -5.65 3.34
N THR A 136 7.44 -5.99 4.56
CA THR A 136 8.78 -6.52 4.81
C THR A 136 8.83 -8.00 4.46
N ALA A 137 9.98 -8.48 3.98
CA ALA A 137 10.18 -9.90 3.66
C ALA A 137 10.08 -10.82 4.89
N SER A 138 10.13 -10.27 6.11
CA SER A 138 9.87 -10.96 7.37
C SER A 138 8.39 -11.17 7.66
N SER A 139 7.48 -10.57 6.89
CA SER A 139 6.05 -10.90 7.00
C SER A 139 5.85 -12.33 6.51
N SER A 140 5.19 -13.17 7.30
CA SER A 140 4.85 -14.56 6.95
C SER A 140 3.79 -14.66 5.85
N LEU A 141 3.77 -13.71 4.89
CA LEU A 141 2.83 -13.65 3.78
C LEU A 141 3.42 -14.36 2.57
N ASP A 142 2.64 -15.27 2.00
CA ASP A 142 2.91 -15.78 0.67
C ASP A 142 2.67 -14.67 -0.36
N TYR A 143 3.56 -14.56 -1.37
CA TYR A 143 3.49 -13.53 -2.42
C TYR A 143 3.39 -12.08 -1.90
N PRO A 144 4.41 -11.52 -1.22
CA PRO A 144 4.38 -10.16 -0.66
C PRO A 144 4.03 -9.05 -1.67
N THR A 145 4.30 -9.27 -2.96
CA THR A 145 4.00 -8.35 -4.05
C THR A 145 2.50 -8.22 -4.34
N HIS A 146 1.67 -9.14 -3.87
CA HIS A 146 0.22 -9.13 -4.04
C HIS A 146 -0.51 -8.21 -3.06
N TYR A 147 0.24 -7.64 -2.12
CA TYR A 147 -0.28 -6.82 -1.04
C TYR A 147 0.16 -5.37 -1.17
N ARG A 148 -0.69 -4.46 -0.70
CA ARG A 148 -0.37 -3.05 -0.46
C ARG A 148 -1.00 -2.60 0.85
N ARG A 149 -0.23 -1.89 1.66
CA ARG A 149 -0.66 -1.38 2.96
C ARG A 149 -0.44 0.11 3.04
N PHE A 150 -1.40 0.81 3.62
CA PHE A 150 -1.29 2.22 3.92
C PHE A 150 -2.09 2.55 5.17
N VAL A 151 -1.70 3.65 5.82
CA VAL A 151 -2.38 4.17 7.00
C VAL A 151 -2.75 5.61 6.74
N PHE A 152 -3.91 6.03 7.24
CA PHE A 152 -4.31 7.44 7.28
C PHE A 152 -4.98 7.75 8.62
N LYS A 153 -5.16 9.03 8.91
CA LYS A 153 -5.79 9.51 10.14
C LYS A 153 -7.28 9.74 9.89
N MET A 154 -8.13 9.15 10.73
CA MET A 154 -9.59 9.27 10.61
C MET A 154 -10.04 10.74 10.61
N PHE A 155 -10.95 11.09 9.73
CA PHE A 155 -11.55 12.41 9.64
C PHE A 155 -13.03 12.33 9.26
N THR A 156 -13.71 13.47 9.22
CA THR A 156 -15.07 13.58 8.70
C THR A 156 -15.17 14.75 7.73
N PHE A 157 -16.08 14.66 6.78
CA PHE A 157 -16.43 15.78 5.93
C PHE A 157 -17.33 16.75 6.68
N VAL A 158 -17.15 18.05 6.45
CA VAL A 158 -17.95 19.11 7.06
C VAL A 158 -18.66 19.93 6.01
N ASP A 159 -19.81 20.49 6.37
CA ASP A 159 -20.50 21.47 5.56
C ASP A 159 -19.69 22.78 5.52
N THR A 160 -19.55 23.38 4.34
CA THR A 160 -18.69 24.55 4.16
C THR A 160 -19.26 25.84 4.79
N SER A 161 -20.57 25.89 5.04
CA SER A 161 -21.26 27.05 5.61
C SER A 161 -21.38 26.97 7.13
N THR A 162 -21.73 25.79 7.67
CA THR A 162 -21.96 25.60 9.10
C THR A 162 -20.78 24.97 9.83
N TYR A 163 -19.80 24.40 9.10
CA TYR A 163 -18.71 23.58 9.64
C TYR A 163 -19.17 22.37 10.46
N SER A 164 -20.43 21.97 10.34
CA SER A 164 -20.96 20.77 10.98
C SER A 164 -20.62 19.52 10.16
N PRO A 165 -20.41 18.34 10.78
CA PRO A 165 -20.19 17.10 10.06
C PRO A 165 -21.31 16.81 9.06
N LEU A 166 -20.98 16.53 7.80
CA LEU A 166 -21.93 16.17 6.75
C LEU A 166 -22.59 14.82 7.06
N LYS A 167 -21.77 13.85 7.46
CA LYS A 167 -22.18 12.51 7.90
C LYS A 167 -21.18 11.94 8.89
N GLN A 168 -21.66 10.98 9.68
CA GLN A 168 -20.84 10.23 10.63
C GLN A 168 -20.10 9.05 9.98
N GLU A 169 -20.41 8.72 8.72
CA GLU A 169 -19.81 7.61 7.99
C GLU A 169 -19.02 8.11 6.78
N ILE A 170 -17.94 7.39 6.48
CA ILE A 170 -17.11 7.60 5.30
C ILE A 170 -16.85 6.27 4.60
N TYR A 171 -16.62 6.32 3.30
CA TYR A 171 -16.43 5.14 2.45
C TYR A 171 -15.09 5.23 1.74
N ILE A 172 -14.25 4.20 1.88
CA ILE A 172 -12.91 4.12 1.28
C ILE A 172 -13.02 3.37 -0.05
N HIS A 173 -12.45 3.97 -1.09
CA HIS A 173 -12.40 3.43 -2.44
C HIS A 173 -10.95 3.39 -2.91
N CYS A 174 -10.60 2.37 -3.69
CA CYS A 174 -9.29 2.27 -4.32
C CYS A 174 -9.43 1.80 -5.77
N SER A 175 -8.52 2.26 -6.60
CA SER A 175 -8.34 1.84 -7.99
C SER A 175 -6.95 1.27 -8.16
N THR A 176 -6.84 0.29 -9.05
CA THR A 176 -5.61 -0.42 -9.37
C THR A 176 -5.28 -0.27 -10.85
N CYS A 177 -4.00 -0.35 -11.19
CA CYS A 177 -3.50 -0.28 -12.57
C CYS A 177 -2.56 -1.44 -12.91
#